data_AF-A0A8B6GGS1-F1
#
_entry.id   AF-A0A8B6GGS1-F1
#
_cell.length_a   1.000
_cell.length_b   1.000
_cell.length_c   1.000
_cell.angle_alpha   90.00
_cell.angle_beta   90.00
_cell.angle_gamma   90.00
#
_symmetry.space_group_name_H-M   'P 1'
#
loop_
_entity.id
_entity.type
_entity.pdbx_description
1 polymer ?
#
loop_
_entity_poly.entity_id
_entity_poly.type
_entity_poly.pdbx_seq_one_letter_code
_entity_poly.pdbx_strand_id
1 'polypeptide(L)'
;MCSNTREAACDVLRTEVVACMRKDTTLETALNTKAYKRNKRQTLREARVTEKLEKQQKMDQERKKRQKHQKENKKKEQERLEKERMRRLMAEDEEGYRKLIDQKKDKRLAYLLSQTDEYITNMMSLLAEHKEDIRKKKMERKKKKKGVEAVNPEVLDESSNASDMRVSVVETATRKILSGEGAPLASQLDTWLELNPG
;
A
#
# COMPACT_ATOMS: atom_id res chain seq x y z
N MET A 1 40.28 -68.51 -63.46
CA MET A 1 40.78 -68.31 -62.09
C MET A 1 40.30 -67.00 -61.45
N CYS A 2 40.07 -65.90 -62.20
CA CYS A 2 39.62 -64.62 -61.65
C CYS A 2 38.14 -64.52 -61.19
N SER A 3 37.27 -65.46 -61.59
CA SER A 3 35.85 -65.46 -61.21
C SER A 3 35.64 -65.90 -59.76
N ASN A 4 36.37 -66.93 -59.31
CA ASN A 4 36.27 -67.46 -57.94
C ASN A 4 36.77 -66.45 -56.88
N THR A 5 37.75 -65.62 -57.22
CA THR A 5 38.25 -64.57 -56.31
C THR A 5 37.30 -63.38 -56.21
N ARG A 6 36.61 -63.03 -57.31
CA ARG A 6 35.55 -62.02 -57.30
C ARG A 6 34.32 -62.47 -56.51
N GLU A 7 33.92 -63.71 -56.66
CA GLU A 7 32.81 -64.30 -55.92
C GLU A 7 33.10 -64.36 -54.41
N ALA A 8 34.30 -64.79 -54.03
CA ALA A 8 34.77 -64.74 -52.65
C ALA A 8 34.77 -63.33 -52.06
N ALA A 9 35.22 -62.31 -52.82
CA ALA A 9 35.18 -60.92 -52.37
C ALA A 9 33.75 -60.39 -52.15
N CYS A 10 32.81 -60.77 -53.01
CA CYS A 10 31.39 -60.43 -52.86
C CYS A 10 30.77 -61.10 -51.63
N ASP A 11 31.15 -62.34 -51.32
CA ASP A 11 30.64 -63.07 -50.16
C ASP A 11 31.19 -62.53 -48.84
N VAL A 12 32.46 -62.10 -48.82
CA VAL A 12 33.03 -61.37 -47.68
C VAL A 12 32.23 -60.08 -47.43
N LEU A 13 31.99 -59.27 -48.47
CA LEU A 13 31.26 -58.02 -48.33
C LEU A 13 29.80 -58.24 -47.86
N ARG A 14 29.10 -59.26 -48.39
CA ARG A 14 27.76 -59.62 -47.90
C ARG A 14 27.79 -60.01 -46.43
N THR A 15 28.79 -60.81 -46.03
CA THR A 15 28.93 -61.28 -44.66
C THR A 15 29.16 -60.10 -43.70
N GLU A 16 30.01 -59.15 -44.08
CA GLU A 16 30.28 -57.93 -43.31
C GLU A 16 29.04 -57.03 -43.19
N VAL A 17 28.31 -56.81 -44.29
CA VAL A 17 27.07 -56.00 -44.28
C VAL A 17 26.02 -56.63 -43.37
N VAL A 18 25.80 -57.94 -43.49
CA VAL A 18 24.84 -58.67 -42.64
C VAL A 18 25.28 -58.66 -41.18
N ALA A 19 26.57 -58.79 -40.89
CA ALA A 19 27.09 -58.73 -39.53
C ALA A 19 26.91 -57.34 -38.90
N CYS A 20 27.11 -56.28 -39.67
CA CYS A 20 26.89 -54.89 -39.22
C CYS A 20 25.40 -54.65 -38.95
N MET A 21 24.52 -54.99 -39.90
CA MET A 21 23.07 -54.82 -39.73
C MET A 21 22.53 -55.59 -38.53
N ARG A 22 23.03 -56.80 -38.25
CA ARG A 22 22.65 -57.56 -37.06
C ARG A 22 23.05 -56.84 -35.77
N LYS A 23 24.22 -56.21 -35.71
CA LYS A 23 24.63 -55.42 -34.53
C LYS A 23 23.74 -54.19 -34.34
N ASP A 24 23.45 -53.46 -35.41
CA ASP A 24 22.66 -52.22 -35.35
C ASP A 24 21.19 -52.47 -35.02
N THR A 25 20.63 -53.60 -35.48
CA THR A 25 19.24 -53.98 -35.22
C THR A 25 19.07 -54.72 -33.89
N THR A 26 20.16 -55.16 -33.25
CA THR A 26 20.07 -55.85 -31.96
C THR A 26 20.12 -54.85 -30.83
N LEU A 27 18.97 -54.66 -30.19
CA LEU A 27 18.86 -53.78 -29.04
C LEU A 27 19.59 -54.39 -27.82
N GLU A 28 20.66 -53.74 -27.39
CA GLU A 28 21.49 -54.19 -26.25
C GLU A 28 20.66 -54.36 -24.96
N THR A 29 19.64 -53.53 -24.76
CA THR A 29 18.72 -53.64 -23.61
C THR A 29 17.82 -54.88 -23.67
N ALA A 30 17.58 -55.45 -24.86
CA ALA A 30 16.87 -56.72 -25.02
C ALA A 30 17.79 -57.92 -24.76
N LEU A 31 19.07 -57.83 -25.13
CA LEU A 31 20.08 -58.85 -24.83
C LEU A 31 20.41 -58.94 -23.34
N ASN A 32 20.41 -57.78 -22.64
CA ASN A 32 20.70 -57.72 -21.21
C ASN A 32 19.58 -57.04 -20.42
N THR A 33 18.37 -57.62 -20.48
CA THR A 33 17.20 -57.08 -19.78
C THR A 33 17.43 -56.90 -18.28
N LYS A 34 18.27 -57.74 -17.65
CA LYS A 34 18.57 -57.67 -16.21
C LYS A 34 19.38 -56.42 -15.83
N ALA A 35 20.29 -55.95 -16.70
CA ALA A 35 21.06 -54.73 -16.46
C ALA A 35 20.18 -53.46 -16.50
N TYR A 36 19.14 -53.47 -17.33
CA TYR A 36 18.25 -52.32 -17.54
C TYR A 36 16.94 -52.40 -16.73
N LYS A 37 16.61 -53.55 -16.15
CA LYS A 37 15.44 -53.72 -15.28
C LYS A 37 15.68 -53.05 -13.93
N ARG A 38 14.93 -51.99 -13.65
CA ARG A 38 14.93 -51.37 -12.32
C ARG A 38 14.22 -52.28 -11.33
N ASN A 39 14.97 -52.81 -10.35
CA ASN A 39 14.38 -53.62 -9.29
C ASN A 39 13.59 -52.73 -8.33
N LYS A 40 12.27 -52.94 -8.25
CA LYS A 40 11.42 -52.27 -7.27
C LYS A 40 11.61 -52.94 -5.91
N ARG A 41 12.05 -52.16 -4.92
CA ARG A 41 12.10 -52.59 -3.52
C ARG A 41 10.95 -51.96 -2.76
N GLN A 42 10.16 -52.78 -2.08
CA GLN A 42 9.03 -52.33 -1.29
C GLN A 42 9.51 -52.04 0.14
N THR A 43 9.89 -50.79 0.39
CA THR A 43 10.37 -50.38 1.71
C THR A 43 9.22 -49.84 2.56
N LEU A 44 9.25 -50.11 3.87
CA LEU A 44 8.26 -49.56 4.81
C LEU A 44 8.23 -48.03 4.79
N ARG A 45 9.37 -47.38 4.55
CA ARG A 45 9.46 -45.92 4.43
C ARG A 45 8.68 -45.41 3.23
N GLU A 46 8.86 -46.02 2.05
CA GLU A 46 8.09 -45.65 0.85
C GLU A 46 6.59 -45.84 1.08
N ALA A 47 6.17 -46.98 1.62
CA ALA A 47 4.76 -47.28 1.88
C ALA A 47 4.10 -46.26 2.83
N ARG A 48 4.78 -45.87 3.91
CA ARG A 48 4.28 -44.87 4.85
C ARG A 48 4.19 -43.48 4.23
N VAL A 49 5.15 -43.11 3.39
CA VAL A 49 5.14 -41.81 2.69
C VAL A 49 4.00 -41.76 1.68
N THR A 50 3.78 -42.83 0.91
CA THR A 50 2.68 -42.90 -0.07
C THR A 50 1.32 -42.88 0.63
N GLU A 51 1.12 -43.66 1.69
CA GLU A 51 -0.15 -43.67 2.44
C GLU A 51 -0.46 -42.28 3.05
N LYS A 52 0.55 -41.64 3.64
CA LYS A 52 0.40 -40.27 4.19
C LYS A 52 0.03 -39.27 3.10
N LEU A 53 0.66 -39.35 1.93
CA LEU A 53 0.41 -38.45 0.81
C LEU A 53 -1.00 -38.66 0.24
N GLU A 54 -1.42 -39.91 0.03
CA GLU A 54 -2.75 -40.26 -0.48
C GLU A 54 -3.85 -39.83 0.50
N LYS A 55 -3.65 -40.04 1.81
CA LYS A 55 -4.58 -39.58 2.85
C LYS A 55 -4.71 -38.06 2.85
N GLN A 56 -3.59 -37.34 2.73
CA GLN A 56 -3.59 -35.88 2.63
C GLN A 56 -4.37 -35.39 1.40
N GLN A 57 -4.08 -35.96 0.23
CA GLN A 57 -4.77 -35.63 -1.01
C GLN A 57 -6.28 -35.90 -0.92
N LYS A 58 -6.69 -37.01 -0.31
CA LYS A 58 -8.11 -37.34 -0.10
C LYS A 58 -8.81 -36.30 0.78
N MET A 59 -8.20 -35.92 1.91
CA MET A 59 -8.74 -34.87 2.79
C MET A 59 -8.84 -33.51 2.08
N ASP A 60 -7.83 -33.14 1.29
CA ASP A 60 -7.85 -31.88 0.54
C ASP A 60 -8.93 -31.85 -0.55
N GLN A 61 -9.11 -32.97 -1.27
CA GLN A 61 -10.19 -33.11 -2.24
C GLN A 61 -11.57 -33.03 -1.57
N GLU A 62 -11.76 -33.69 -0.44
CA GLU A 62 -13.02 -33.66 0.32
C GLU A 62 -13.33 -32.25 0.83
N ARG A 63 -12.32 -31.57 1.40
CA ARG A 63 -12.43 -30.17 1.84
C ARG A 63 -12.83 -29.26 0.67
N LYS A 64 -12.20 -29.42 -0.50
CA LYS A 64 -12.53 -28.63 -1.70
C LYS A 64 -13.95 -28.90 -2.19
N LYS A 65 -14.40 -30.17 -2.20
CA LYS A 65 -15.77 -30.54 -2.56
C LYS A 65 -16.78 -29.93 -1.58
N ARG A 66 -16.53 -30.01 -0.27
CA ARG A 66 -17.41 -29.44 0.76
C ARG A 66 -17.51 -27.92 0.63
N GLN A 67 -16.40 -27.23 0.39
CA GLN A 67 -16.39 -25.78 0.15
C GLN A 67 -17.17 -25.39 -1.11
N LYS A 68 -16.99 -26.13 -2.22
CA LYS A 68 -17.75 -25.89 -3.46
C LYS A 68 -19.25 -26.07 -3.21
N HIS A 69 -19.65 -27.16 -2.57
CA HIS A 69 -21.04 -27.43 -2.25
C HIS A 69 -21.66 -26.34 -1.35
N GLN A 70 -20.94 -25.89 -0.31
CA GLN A 70 -21.40 -24.78 0.53
C GLN A 70 -21.57 -23.47 -0.25
N LYS A 71 -20.63 -23.14 -1.14
CA LYS A 71 -20.73 -21.94 -1.99
C LYS A 71 -21.92 -22.01 -2.94
N GLU A 72 -22.15 -23.17 -3.56
CA GLU A 72 -23.30 -23.40 -4.45
C GLU A 72 -24.62 -23.30 -3.69
N ASN A 73 -24.71 -23.86 -2.48
CA ASN A 73 -25.91 -23.75 -1.65
C ASN A 73 -26.17 -22.30 -1.25
N LYS A 74 -25.15 -21.55 -0.80
CA LYS A 74 -25.27 -20.12 -0.50
C LYS A 74 -25.72 -19.32 -1.72
N LYS A 75 -25.18 -19.62 -2.92
CA LYS A 75 -25.60 -18.97 -4.16
C LYS A 75 -27.06 -19.26 -4.49
N LYS A 76 -27.51 -20.52 -4.39
CA LYS A 76 -28.91 -20.91 -4.61
C LYS A 76 -29.86 -20.25 -3.60
N GLU A 77 -29.44 -20.13 -2.35
CA GLU A 77 -30.20 -19.46 -1.30
C GLU A 77 -30.31 -17.96 -1.58
N GLN A 78 -29.22 -17.31 -1.98
CA GLN A 78 -29.21 -15.91 -2.37
C GLN A 78 -30.11 -15.67 -3.59
N GLU A 79 -30.04 -16.52 -4.62
CA GLU A 79 -30.92 -16.43 -5.80
C GLU A 79 -32.40 -16.64 -5.42
N ARG A 80 -32.71 -17.54 -4.48
CA ARG A 80 -34.08 -17.70 -3.96
C ARG A 80 -34.57 -16.46 -3.23
N LEU A 81 -33.74 -15.91 -2.34
CA LEU A 81 -34.05 -14.71 -1.57
C LEU A 81 -34.23 -13.49 -2.49
N GLU A 82 -33.36 -13.32 -3.48
CA GLU A 82 -33.47 -12.25 -4.48
C GLU A 82 -34.70 -12.44 -5.37
N LYS A 83 -35.00 -13.66 -5.83
CA LYS A 83 -36.19 -13.94 -6.63
C LYS A 83 -37.48 -13.74 -5.84
N GLU A 84 -37.51 -14.10 -4.57
CA GLU A 84 -38.66 -13.84 -3.69
C GLU A 84 -38.78 -12.36 -3.36
N ARG A 85 -37.67 -11.65 -3.12
CA ARG A 85 -37.63 -10.19 -2.96
C ARG A 85 -38.17 -9.49 -4.20
N MET A 86 -37.75 -9.90 -5.39
CA MET A 86 -38.23 -9.34 -6.66
C MET A 86 -39.69 -9.71 -6.90
N ARG A 87 -40.15 -10.93 -6.54
CA ARG A 87 -41.56 -11.32 -6.66
C ARG A 87 -42.47 -10.52 -5.72
N ARG A 88 -42.06 -10.29 -4.47
CA ARG A 88 -42.79 -9.41 -3.53
C ARG A 88 -42.80 -7.95 -3.98
N LEU A 89 -41.72 -7.48 -4.59
CA LEU A 89 -41.62 -6.12 -5.13
C LEU A 89 -42.47 -5.94 -6.42
N MET A 90 -42.53 -6.96 -7.28
CA MET A 90 -43.25 -6.92 -8.57
C MET A 90 -44.76 -7.17 -8.43
N ALA A 91 -45.21 -7.78 -7.33
CA ALA A 91 -46.61 -8.08 -7.16
C ALA A 91 -47.47 -6.85 -6.82
N GLU A 92 -46.92 -5.70 -6.40
CA GLU A 92 -47.76 -4.60 -5.86
C GLU A 92 -47.13 -3.18 -5.68
N ASP A 93 -46.08 -2.69 -6.38
CA ASP A 93 -45.53 -1.37 -5.98
C ASP A 93 -44.75 -0.51 -7.02
N GLU A 94 -45.44 0.44 -7.70
CA GLU A 94 -44.78 1.56 -8.41
C GLU A 94 -44.00 2.50 -7.45
N GLU A 95 -44.40 2.59 -6.18
CA GLU A 95 -43.72 3.35 -5.11
C GLU A 95 -42.39 2.69 -4.72
N GLY A 96 -42.30 1.36 -4.84
CA GLY A 96 -41.12 0.55 -4.54
C GLY A 96 -40.03 0.75 -5.59
N TYR A 97 -40.41 0.92 -6.85
CA TYR A 97 -39.48 1.31 -7.92
C TYR A 97 -38.95 2.75 -7.71
N ARG A 98 -39.78 3.70 -7.27
CA ARG A 98 -39.33 5.04 -6.85
C ARG A 98 -38.36 4.99 -5.66
N LYS A 99 -38.66 4.20 -4.61
CA LYS A 99 -37.77 3.99 -3.45
C LYS A 99 -36.42 3.38 -3.85
N LEU A 100 -36.36 2.55 -4.89
CA LEU A 100 -35.10 1.99 -5.39
C LEU A 100 -34.21 3.07 -6.07
N ILE A 101 -34.83 4.03 -6.75
CA ILE A 101 -34.16 5.20 -7.32
C ILE A 101 -33.67 6.12 -6.19
N ASP A 102 -34.52 6.39 -5.20
CA ASP A 102 -34.15 7.26 -4.09
C ASP A 102 -33.07 6.62 -3.20
N GLN A 103 -33.10 5.30 -2.96
CA GLN A 103 -32.00 4.58 -2.31
C GLN A 103 -30.66 4.71 -3.05
N LYS A 104 -30.66 4.80 -4.38
CA LYS A 104 -29.42 5.05 -5.14
C LYS A 104 -28.97 6.51 -5.03
N LYS A 105 -29.90 7.47 -5.01
CA LYS A 105 -29.59 8.88 -4.78
C LYS A 105 -29.07 9.11 -3.36
N ASP A 106 -29.69 8.50 -2.37
CA ASP A 106 -29.31 8.58 -0.96
C ASP A 106 -27.94 7.97 -0.71
N LYS A 107 -27.60 6.86 -1.36
CA LYS A 107 -26.23 6.31 -1.32
C LYS A 107 -25.19 7.26 -1.90
N ARG A 108 -25.51 7.90 -3.02
CA ARG A 108 -24.61 8.90 -3.63
C ARG A 108 -24.49 10.15 -2.75
N LEU A 109 -25.60 10.60 -2.16
CA LEU A 109 -25.63 11.74 -1.25
C LEU A 109 -24.85 11.45 0.03
N ALA A 110 -25.05 10.28 0.64
CA ALA A 110 -24.29 9.82 1.79
C ALA A 110 -22.78 9.73 1.50
N TYR A 111 -22.41 9.23 0.32
CA TYR A 111 -21.01 9.22 -0.12
C TYR A 111 -20.42 10.65 -0.22
N LEU A 112 -21.12 11.57 -0.88
CA LEU A 112 -20.67 12.96 -1.02
C LEU A 112 -20.62 13.71 0.33
N LEU A 113 -21.58 13.47 1.22
CA LEU A 113 -21.57 14.01 2.58
C LEU A 113 -20.40 13.45 3.38
N SER A 114 -20.15 12.13 3.33
CA SER A 114 -19.00 11.53 4.00
C SER A 114 -17.66 12.09 3.50
N GLN A 115 -17.55 12.35 2.20
CA GLN A 115 -16.38 12.99 1.60
C GLN A 115 -16.21 14.44 2.08
N THR A 116 -17.32 15.15 2.29
CA THR A 116 -17.31 16.52 2.82
C THR A 116 -16.92 16.53 4.30
N ASP A 117 -17.47 15.62 5.10
CA ASP A 117 -17.16 15.46 6.52
C ASP A 117 -15.68 15.08 6.72
N GLU A 118 -15.16 14.16 5.90
CA GLU A 118 -13.74 13.79 5.90
C GLU A 118 -12.84 14.97 5.54
N TYR A 119 -13.19 15.71 4.49
CA TYR A 119 -12.44 16.91 4.09
C TYR A 119 -12.44 17.98 5.18
N ILE A 120 -13.60 18.24 5.80
CA ILE A 120 -13.73 19.18 6.93
C ILE A 120 -12.88 18.69 8.11
N THR A 121 -12.93 17.41 8.44
CA THR A 121 -12.15 16.80 9.53
C THR A 121 -10.65 16.96 9.30
N ASN A 122 -10.18 16.71 8.09
CA ASN A 122 -8.77 16.86 7.73
C ASN A 122 -8.30 18.32 7.84
N MET A 123 -9.10 19.29 7.35
CA MET A 123 -8.80 20.71 7.52
C MET A 123 -8.80 21.14 8.99
N MET A 124 -9.77 20.66 9.78
CA MET A 124 -9.85 20.95 11.21
C MET A 124 -8.62 20.41 11.95
N SER A 125 -8.15 19.20 11.62
CA SER A 125 -6.92 18.63 12.19
C SER A 125 -5.70 19.49 11.89
N LEU A 126 -5.52 19.86 10.61
CA LEU A 126 -4.41 20.73 10.20
C LEU A 126 -4.44 22.10 10.90
N LEU A 127 -5.62 22.69 11.06
CA LEU A 127 -5.77 23.95 11.78
C LEU A 127 -5.48 23.81 13.29
N ALA A 128 -5.85 22.69 13.91
CA ALA A 128 -5.56 22.41 15.30
C ALA A 128 -4.05 22.22 15.52
N GLU A 129 -3.39 21.44 14.68
CA GLU A 129 -1.93 21.23 14.70
C GLU A 129 -1.18 22.56 14.56
N HIS A 130 -1.55 23.39 13.59
CA HIS A 130 -0.94 24.69 13.39
C HIS A 130 -1.13 25.64 14.60
N LYS A 131 -2.30 25.62 15.24
CA LYS A 131 -2.56 26.38 16.47
C LYS A 131 -1.69 25.90 17.63
N GLU A 132 -1.55 24.59 17.80
CA GLU A 132 -0.68 24.00 18.81
C GLU A 132 0.80 24.35 18.57
N ASP A 133 1.26 24.32 17.32
CA ASP A 133 2.62 24.72 16.96
C ASP A 133 2.89 26.19 17.26
N ILE A 134 1.94 27.09 16.97
CA ILE A 134 2.05 28.51 17.35
C ILE A 134 2.12 28.64 18.88
N ARG A 135 1.27 27.91 19.61
CA ARG A 135 1.23 27.95 21.08
C ARG A 135 2.53 27.44 21.68
N LYS A 136 3.09 26.34 21.17
CA LYS A 136 4.41 25.80 21.56
C LYS A 136 5.52 26.80 21.27
N LYS A 137 5.60 27.35 20.05
CA LYS A 137 6.58 28.39 19.69
C LYS A 137 6.49 29.63 20.59
N LYS A 138 5.27 30.07 20.96
CA LYS A 138 5.06 31.16 21.93
C LYS A 138 5.55 30.80 23.33
N MET A 139 5.27 29.58 23.81
CA MET A 139 5.74 29.11 25.13
C MET A 139 7.26 28.94 25.18
N GLU A 140 7.88 28.43 24.11
CA GLU A 140 9.34 28.32 23.98
C GLU A 140 10.02 29.70 23.96
N ARG A 141 9.46 30.67 23.22
CA ARG A 141 9.92 32.06 23.25
C ARG A 141 9.84 32.67 24.66
N LYS A 142 8.78 32.39 25.41
CA LYS A 142 8.65 32.83 26.82
C LYS A 142 9.64 32.13 27.74
N LYS A 143 9.87 30.81 27.58
CA LYS A 143 10.86 30.06 28.36
C LYS A 143 12.29 30.49 28.07
N LYS A 144 12.65 30.75 26.81
CA LYS A 144 13.95 31.35 26.44
C LYS A 144 14.14 32.72 27.06
N LYS A 145 13.11 33.59 27.07
CA LYS A 145 13.18 34.88 27.77
C LYS A 145 13.40 34.72 29.28
N LYS A 146 12.66 33.82 29.95
CA LYS A 146 12.83 33.54 31.39
C LYS A 146 14.16 32.83 31.74
N GLY A 147 14.68 31.99 30.85
CA GLY A 147 15.95 31.28 31.05
C GLY A 147 17.18 32.18 30.91
N VAL A 148 17.08 33.23 30.07
CA VAL A 148 18.10 34.29 30.00
C VAL A 148 18.06 35.18 31.25
N GLU A 149 16.88 35.31 31.89
CA GLU A 149 16.68 36.09 33.12
C GLU A 149 17.15 35.35 34.40
N ALA A 150 17.35 34.04 34.36
CA ALA A 150 17.72 33.21 35.53
C ALA A 150 19.21 32.81 35.63
N VAL A 151 20.06 33.21 34.67
CA VAL A 151 21.50 32.89 34.65
C VAL A 151 22.39 34.10 34.97
N ASN A 152 21.83 35.25 35.35
CA ASN A 152 22.62 36.37 35.83
C ASN A 152 22.12 36.94 37.17
N PRO A 153 22.55 36.38 38.32
CA PRO A 153 22.28 36.94 39.62
C PRO A 153 23.43 37.83 40.13
N GLU A 154 23.90 38.82 39.37
CA GLU A 154 24.64 39.98 39.92
C GLU A 154 24.76 41.15 38.92
N VAL A 155 23.74 41.99 38.83
CA VAL A 155 23.89 43.46 38.78
C VAL A 155 22.61 44.06 39.34
N LEU A 156 22.78 44.78 40.44
CA LEU A 156 21.75 45.53 41.12
C LEU A 156 21.46 46.82 40.34
N ASP A 157 20.16 47.09 40.14
CA ASP A 157 19.52 48.38 39.91
C ASP A 157 19.83 49.15 38.60
N GLU A 158 18.88 49.13 37.65
CA GLU A 158 18.31 50.39 37.16
C GLU A 158 16.94 50.13 36.50
N SER A 159 15.89 50.28 37.30
CA SER A 159 14.60 50.68 36.75
C SER A 159 14.79 52.04 36.08
N SER A 160 14.84 52.10 34.73
CA SER A 160 14.27 53.15 33.86
C SER A 160 15.04 53.25 32.54
N ASN A 161 14.54 52.68 31.45
CA ASN A 161 14.87 53.20 30.12
C ASN A 161 13.76 53.04 29.09
N ALA A 162 12.49 53.06 29.54
CA ALA A 162 11.36 53.25 28.61
C ALA A 162 11.39 54.63 27.95
N SER A 163 12.04 55.61 28.59
CA SER A 163 12.21 56.99 28.13
C SER A 163 13.21 57.15 26.98
N ASP A 164 14.17 56.24 26.82
CA ASP A 164 15.24 56.33 25.81
C ASP A 164 14.99 55.47 24.56
N MET A 165 13.80 54.85 24.48
CA MET A 165 13.40 54.08 23.29
C MET A 165 12.94 55.02 22.18
N ARG A 166 13.51 54.91 20.97
CA ARG A 166 13.05 55.70 19.81
C ARG A 166 11.74 55.17 19.23
N VAL A 167 10.78 56.04 18.99
CA VAL A 167 9.45 55.69 18.45
C VAL A 167 9.39 56.07 16.99
N SER A 168 9.09 55.10 16.12
CA SER A 168 8.96 55.37 14.68
C SER A 168 7.66 56.12 14.40
N VAL A 169 7.74 57.21 13.66
CA VAL A 169 6.61 58.08 13.33
C VAL A 169 6.45 58.20 11.82
N VAL A 170 5.21 58.34 11.37
CA VAL A 170 4.86 58.54 9.95
C VAL A 170 4.18 59.90 9.83
N GLU A 171 4.78 60.80 9.06
CA GLU A 171 4.22 62.13 8.76
C GLU A 171 3.02 61.95 7.82
N THR A 172 1.85 62.48 8.16
CA THR A 172 0.62 62.12 7.43
C THR A 172 0.48 62.85 6.10
N ALA A 173 1.00 64.07 6.02
CA ALA A 173 0.96 64.89 4.80
C ALA A 173 1.90 64.36 3.69
N THR A 174 3.11 63.91 4.05
CA THR A 174 4.14 63.47 3.09
C THR A 174 4.28 61.96 3.00
N ARG A 175 3.67 61.22 3.95
CA ARG A 175 3.78 59.76 4.13
C ARG A 175 5.21 59.25 4.37
N LYS A 176 6.12 60.13 4.76
CA LYS A 176 7.51 59.81 5.06
C LYS A 176 7.61 59.14 6.43
N ILE A 177 8.39 58.06 6.51
CA ILE A 177 8.59 57.28 7.73
C ILE A 177 9.95 57.64 8.34
N LEU A 178 9.95 58.07 9.59
CA LEU A 178 11.16 58.28 10.40
C LEU A 178 11.32 57.10 11.36
N SER A 179 12.39 56.33 11.18
CA SER A 179 12.68 55.13 11.99
C SER A 179 14.18 55.03 12.31
N GLY A 180 14.52 54.37 13.41
CA GLY A 180 15.92 54.24 13.86
C GLY A 180 16.43 55.53 14.48
N GLU A 181 17.66 55.93 14.15
CA GLU A 181 18.36 57.04 14.81
C GLU A 181 17.79 58.44 14.49
N GLY A 182 17.05 58.58 13.39
CA GLY A 182 16.34 59.80 13.00
C GLY A 182 14.94 59.94 13.60
N ALA A 183 14.50 59.02 14.46
CA ALA A 183 13.17 59.03 15.08
C ALA A 183 13.23 59.59 16.52
N PRO A 184 12.21 60.33 16.98
CA PRO A 184 12.21 60.93 18.30
C PRO A 184 12.24 59.87 19.42
N LEU A 185 12.84 60.23 20.54
CA LEU A 185 12.82 59.42 21.75
C LEU A 185 11.39 59.37 22.31
N ALA A 186 11.00 58.26 22.93
CA ALA A 186 9.66 58.04 23.49
C ALA A 186 9.30 59.10 24.53
N SER A 187 10.29 59.55 25.31
CA SER A 187 10.13 60.65 26.28
C SER A 187 9.90 62.03 25.63
N GLN A 188 10.31 62.23 24.38
CA GLN A 188 10.23 63.50 23.65
C GLN A 188 9.17 63.49 22.55
N LEU A 189 8.42 62.39 22.41
CA LEU A 189 7.47 62.19 21.32
C LEU A 189 6.32 63.21 21.35
N ASP A 190 5.76 63.49 22.54
CA ASP A 190 4.64 64.42 22.68
C ASP A 190 5.07 65.86 22.31
N THR A 191 6.23 66.33 22.80
CA THR A 191 6.78 67.63 22.42
C THR A 191 7.12 67.70 20.92
N TRP A 192 7.59 66.59 20.34
CA TRP A 192 7.88 66.52 18.91
C TRP A 192 6.60 66.58 18.04
N LEU A 193 5.51 65.94 18.47
CA LEU A 193 4.21 66.01 17.80
C LEU A 193 3.59 67.42 17.87
N GLU A 194 3.78 68.14 18.98
CA GLU A 194 3.32 69.54 19.10
C GLU A 194 4.07 70.50 18.15
N LEU A 195 5.36 70.26 17.92
CA LEU A 195 6.19 71.04 16.99
C LEU A 195 6.00 70.64 15.51
N ASN A 196 5.38 69.48 15.25
CA ASN A 196 5.13 68.96 13.89
C ASN A 196 3.63 68.59 13.71
N PRO A 197 2.71 69.58 13.64
CA PRO A 197 1.26 69.34 13.63
C PRO A 197 0.67 68.84 12.28
N GLY A 198 1.37 67.99 11.52
CA GLY A 198 0.86 67.41 10.25
C GLY A 198 1.64 66.20 9.73
#